data_AF-A0A533YC88-F1
#
_entry.id   AF-A0A533YC88-F1
#
_cell.length_a   1.000
_cell.length_b   1.000
_cell.length_c   1.000
_cell.angle_alpha   90.00
_cell.angle_beta   90.00
_cell.angle_gamma   90.00
#
_symmetry.space_group_name_H-M   'P 1'
#
loop_
_entity.id
_entity.type
_entity.pdbx_description
1 polymer ?
#
loop_
_entity_poly.entity_id
_entity_poly.type
_entity_poly.pdbx_seq_one_letter_code
_entity_poly.pdbx_strand_id
1 'polypeptide(L)'
;MRTYLFIRRTVVLTSLALIPWVPALLAHAAELSPGGGIPDFMAVQPSMHRDALVLMTAPAQATPAQAIWVDEIKNSLEVYKANYPSSNFSPYQTKLNLVGDALSRGDRRAVKVEMSAFLKMLATRAHGINEGAADELSNFAQMVTPIQEYGILIQKSGAAQYGSEVPSSGSSQ
;
A
#
# COMPACT_ATOMS: atom_id res chain seq x y z
N MET A 1 17.36 -4.07 28.72
CA MET A 1 15.98 -3.73 29.13
C MET A 1 15.14 -3.60 27.87
N ARG A 2 14.07 -4.39 27.79
CA ARG A 2 13.38 -4.74 26.54
C ARG A 2 11.88 -4.61 26.82
N THR A 3 11.34 -3.42 26.62
CA THR A 3 9.93 -3.12 26.85
C THR A 3 9.58 -1.86 26.06
N TYR A 4 8.30 -1.68 25.68
CA TYR A 4 7.70 -0.53 24.97
C TYR A 4 7.49 -0.62 23.44
N LEU A 5 7.11 -1.79 22.89
CA LEU A 5 6.57 -1.87 21.53
C LEU A 5 5.22 -2.62 21.45
N PHE A 6 4.36 -2.48 22.47
CA PHE A 6 3.08 -3.21 22.50
C PHE A 6 1.84 -2.41 22.86
N ILE A 7 1.90 -1.08 22.95
CA ILE A 7 0.73 -0.29 23.39
C ILE A 7 0.46 0.84 22.42
N ARG A 8 -0.46 0.59 21.49
CA ARG A 8 -1.58 1.48 21.07
C ARG A 8 -2.18 1.00 19.73
N ARG A 9 -2.75 -0.22 19.74
CA ARG A 9 -3.80 -0.61 18.80
C ARG A 9 -5.13 -0.43 19.54
N THR A 10 -5.52 0.82 19.75
CA THR A 10 -6.81 1.11 20.38
C THR A 10 -7.87 1.09 19.29
N VAL A 11 -8.70 0.05 19.38
CA VAL A 11 -9.94 -0.19 18.65
C VAL A 11 -10.82 1.06 18.69
N VAL A 12 -11.25 1.54 17.52
CA VAL A 12 -12.41 2.45 17.41
C VAL A 12 -13.55 1.64 16.82
N LEU A 13 -14.33 1.03 17.71
CA LEU A 13 -15.65 0.48 17.44
C LEU A 13 -16.65 1.53 17.94
N THR A 14 -17.07 2.42 17.05
CA THR A 14 -18.20 3.31 17.29
C THR A 14 -19.30 2.97 16.31
N SER A 15 -20.26 2.19 16.80
CA SER A 15 -21.56 1.94 16.18
C SER A 15 -22.31 3.26 16.00
N LEU A 16 -22.90 3.49 14.82
CA LEU A 16 -24.00 4.45 14.69
C LEU A 16 -25.04 4.01 13.65
N ALA A 17 -26.23 3.74 14.18
CA ALA A 17 -27.57 3.85 13.60
C ALA A 17 -27.91 3.08 12.30
N LEU A 18 -28.70 2.01 12.51
CA LEU A 18 -29.86 1.59 11.74
C LEU A 18 -30.39 2.64 10.75
N ILE A 19 -30.36 2.32 9.46
CA ILE A 19 -31.35 2.83 8.49
C ILE A 19 -31.90 1.61 7.74
N PRO A 20 -33.10 1.12 8.09
CA PRO A 20 -33.81 0.18 7.24
C PRO A 20 -34.45 0.99 6.11
N TRP A 21 -34.01 0.80 4.87
CA TRP A 21 -34.78 1.27 3.73
C TRP A 21 -34.98 0.14 2.73
N VAL A 22 -36.18 -0.44 2.80
CA VAL A 22 -36.79 -1.30 1.80
C VAL A 22 -38.27 -0.90 1.76
N PRO A 23 -39.03 -0.97 0.66
CA PRO A 23 -38.73 -0.80 -0.76
C PRO A 23 -39.65 0.27 -1.41
N ALA A 24 -39.31 0.79 -2.59
CA ALA A 24 -40.31 1.40 -3.47
C ALA A 24 -40.63 0.44 -4.61
N LEU A 25 -41.78 -0.21 -4.49
CA LEU A 25 -42.53 -0.84 -5.59
C LEU A 25 -42.82 0.21 -6.67
N LEU A 26 -42.63 -0.10 -7.96
CA LEU A 26 -43.76 -0.20 -8.89
C LEU A 26 -43.30 -0.81 -10.23
N ALA A 27 -43.90 -1.95 -10.54
CA ALA A 27 -43.94 -2.53 -11.87
C ALA A 27 -44.70 -1.60 -12.83
N HIS A 28 -44.26 -1.56 -14.09
CA HIS A 28 -45.16 -1.36 -15.22
C HIS A 28 -44.96 -2.51 -16.19
N ALA A 29 -46.02 -3.31 -16.30
CA ALA A 29 -46.24 -4.27 -17.34
C ALA A 29 -46.34 -3.56 -18.70
N ALA A 30 -45.76 -4.17 -19.72
CA ALA A 30 -46.28 -4.07 -21.08
C ALA A 30 -46.64 -5.50 -21.49
N GLU A 31 -47.93 -5.81 -21.41
CA GLU A 31 -48.51 -7.02 -21.98
C GLU A 31 -48.70 -6.85 -23.50
N LEU A 32 -48.38 -7.95 -24.20
CA LEU A 32 -49.03 -8.54 -25.38
C LEU A 32 -49.20 -7.75 -26.69
N SER A 33 -48.69 -8.35 -27.77
CA SER A 33 -49.59 -9.00 -28.74
C SER A 33 -48.87 -10.04 -29.62
N PRO A 34 -49.55 -11.11 -30.11
CA PRO A 34 -48.92 -12.35 -30.59
C PRO A 34 -48.96 -12.52 -32.12
N GLY A 35 -48.11 -13.42 -32.62
CA GLY A 35 -48.44 -14.26 -33.77
C GLY A 35 -47.55 -14.11 -35.00
N GLY A 36 -46.89 -15.22 -35.36
CA GLY A 36 -46.65 -15.58 -36.76
C GLY A 36 -45.20 -15.84 -37.15
N GLY A 37 -44.81 -17.12 -37.17
CA GLY A 37 -43.85 -17.65 -38.14
C GLY A 37 -42.55 -18.20 -37.58
N ILE A 38 -42.53 -19.50 -37.30
CA ILE A 38 -41.32 -20.35 -37.39
C ILE A 38 -41.57 -21.32 -38.56
N PRO A 39 -40.53 -21.68 -39.34
CA PRO A 39 -39.92 -23.00 -39.11
C PRO A 39 -38.38 -22.88 -39.04
N ASP A 40 -37.76 -23.43 -38.00
CA ASP A 40 -37.34 -24.83 -37.87
C ASP A 40 -36.25 -25.19 -38.88
N PHE A 41 -35.00 -24.88 -38.49
CA PHE A 41 -33.85 -25.65 -38.95
C PHE A 41 -33.02 -26.02 -37.73
N MET A 42 -32.99 -27.32 -37.49
CA MET A 42 -32.23 -27.99 -36.46
C MET A 42 -30.76 -27.56 -36.43
N ALA A 43 -30.32 -27.07 -35.28
CA ALA A 43 -28.94 -27.20 -34.84
C ALA A 43 -28.93 -27.42 -33.31
N VAL A 44 -29.13 -28.70 -32.95
CA VAL A 44 -28.51 -29.41 -31.83
C VAL A 44 -27.93 -28.53 -30.71
N GLN A 45 -28.66 -28.45 -29.60
CA GLN A 45 -28.04 -28.34 -28.29
C GLN A 45 -27.40 -29.68 -27.91
N PRO A 46 -26.25 -29.65 -27.24
CA PRO A 46 -26.16 -30.35 -25.97
C PRO A 46 -25.74 -29.35 -24.89
N SER A 47 -26.64 -29.24 -23.92
CA SER A 47 -26.46 -28.60 -22.64
C SER A 47 -25.23 -29.15 -21.93
N MET A 48 -24.31 -28.28 -21.53
CA MET A 48 -23.60 -28.42 -20.26
C MET A 48 -23.19 -27.03 -19.76
N HIS A 49 -23.73 -26.70 -18.60
CA HIS A 49 -23.33 -25.63 -17.69
C HIS A 49 -21.88 -25.19 -17.86
N ARG A 50 -21.70 -23.88 -18.04
CA ARG A 50 -20.85 -23.14 -17.11
C ARG A 50 -21.34 -21.72 -17.05
N ASP A 51 -22.11 -21.47 -16.00
CA ASP A 51 -22.12 -20.22 -15.27
C ASP A 51 -20.67 -19.76 -15.03
N ALA A 52 -20.09 -19.10 -16.02
CA ALA A 52 -18.98 -18.20 -15.77
C ALA A 52 -19.61 -16.85 -15.44
N LEU A 53 -20.23 -16.79 -14.26
CA LEU A 53 -20.33 -15.54 -13.52
C LEU A 53 -18.87 -15.11 -13.32
N VAL A 54 -18.35 -14.32 -14.27
CA VAL A 54 -17.14 -13.54 -14.07
C VAL A 54 -17.53 -12.56 -12.98
N LEU A 55 -17.29 -13.00 -11.74
CA LEU A 55 -17.27 -12.13 -10.58
C LEU A 55 -16.18 -11.11 -10.90
N MET A 56 -16.58 -9.98 -11.50
CA MET A 56 -15.74 -8.80 -11.55
C MET A 56 -15.63 -8.35 -10.11
N THR A 57 -14.71 -8.99 -9.38
CA THR A 57 -14.23 -8.49 -8.11
C THR A 57 -13.56 -7.17 -8.47
N ALA A 58 -14.32 -6.08 -8.33
CA ALA A 58 -13.78 -4.74 -8.52
C ALA A 58 -12.52 -4.65 -7.64
N PRO A 59 -11.38 -4.17 -8.18
CA PRO A 59 -10.21 -3.97 -7.36
C PRO A 59 -10.65 -3.06 -6.21
N ALA A 60 -10.42 -3.51 -4.98
CA ALA A 60 -10.66 -2.68 -3.81
C ALA A 60 -9.85 -1.39 -4.02
N GLN A 61 -10.56 -0.32 -4.40
CA GLN A 61 -9.93 0.98 -4.54
C GLN A 61 -9.36 1.33 -3.18
N ALA A 62 -8.08 1.71 -3.15
CA ALA A 62 -7.48 2.16 -1.91
C ALA A 62 -8.35 3.29 -1.37
N THR A 63 -8.90 3.10 -0.17
CA THR A 63 -9.67 4.17 0.47
C THR A 63 -8.71 5.34 0.71
N PRO A 64 -9.17 6.61 0.71
CA PRO A 64 -8.30 7.76 0.96
C PRO A 64 -7.41 7.62 2.20
N ALA A 65 -7.87 6.87 3.20
CA ALA A 65 -7.13 6.52 4.41
C ALA A 65 -5.86 5.67 4.16
N GLN A 66 -5.81 4.87 3.10
CA GLN A 66 -4.70 3.96 2.79
C GLN A 66 -3.52 4.66 2.11
N ALA A 67 -3.68 5.90 1.63
CA ALA A 67 -2.62 6.68 0.98
C ALA A 67 -1.98 7.75 1.87
N ILE A 68 -2.55 8.02 3.04
CA ILE A 68 -2.10 9.10 3.96
C ILE A 68 -0.60 8.97 4.29
N TRP A 69 -0.12 7.76 4.55
CA TRP A 69 1.28 7.52 4.89
C TRP A 69 2.24 7.85 3.74
N VAL A 70 1.83 7.72 2.48
CA VAL A 70 2.68 8.12 1.34
C VAL A 70 2.81 9.63 1.29
N ASP A 71 1.71 10.35 1.49
CA ASP A 71 1.70 11.81 1.49
C ASP A 71 2.51 12.37 2.66
N GLU A 72 2.44 11.75 3.85
CA GLU A 72 3.30 12.08 4.98
C GLU A 72 4.79 11.95 4.65
N ILE A 73 5.19 10.87 3.97
CA ILE A 73 6.60 10.68 3.55
C ILE A 73 6.98 11.70 2.47
N LYS A 74 6.10 11.98 1.51
CA LYS A 74 6.35 13.01 0.48
C LYS A 74 6.53 14.40 1.09
N ASN A 75 5.71 14.76 2.08
CA ASN A 75 5.83 16.03 2.79
C ASN A 75 7.15 16.10 3.56
N SER A 76 7.54 15.03 4.25
CA SER A 76 8.84 14.94 4.91
C SER A 76 9.99 15.09 3.91
N LEU A 77 9.91 14.43 2.75
CA LEU A 77 10.92 14.53 1.69
C LEU A 77 11.09 15.96 1.18
N GLU A 78 10.00 16.73 1.02
CA GLU A 78 10.11 18.15 0.63
C GLU A 78 10.77 19.01 1.71
N VAL A 79 10.55 18.73 3.00
CA VAL A 79 11.25 19.41 4.10
C VAL A 79 12.75 19.13 4.04
N TYR A 80 13.16 17.87 3.86
CA TYR A 80 14.58 17.52 3.74
C TYR A 80 15.21 18.14 2.49
N LYS A 81 14.50 18.14 1.36
CA LYS A 81 14.96 18.79 0.13
C LYS A 81 15.22 20.28 0.31
N ALA A 82 14.38 20.98 1.08
CA ALA A 82 14.61 22.39 1.41
C ALA A 82 15.85 22.60 2.31
N ASN A 83 16.10 21.69 3.26
CA ASN A 83 17.22 21.78 4.20
C ASN A 83 18.57 21.31 3.61
N TYR A 84 18.53 20.47 2.58
CA TYR A 84 19.71 19.87 1.95
C TYR A 84 19.73 20.11 0.42
N PRO A 85 19.83 21.36 -0.05
CA PRO A 85 19.62 21.70 -1.47
C PRO A 85 20.68 21.14 -2.43
N SER A 86 21.84 20.71 -1.93
CA SER A 86 22.87 20.03 -2.71
C SER A 86 22.65 18.52 -2.87
N SER A 87 21.71 17.94 -2.13
CA SER A 87 21.39 16.52 -2.19
C SER A 87 20.37 16.20 -3.27
N ASN A 88 20.46 15.01 -3.85
CA ASN A 88 19.56 14.60 -4.91
C ASN A 88 18.38 13.78 -4.38
N PHE A 89 17.21 14.42 -4.28
CA PHE A 89 15.96 13.79 -3.82
C PHE A 89 15.06 13.28 -4.96
N SER A 90 15.34 13.63 -6.22
CA SER A 90 14.45 13.31 -7.35
C SER A 90 14.16 11.81 -7.50
N PRO A 91 15.15 10.89 -7.42
CA PRO A 91 14.89 9.46 -7.53
C PRO A 91 13.95 8.92 -6.42
N TYR A 92 14.05 9.48 -5.23
CA TYR A 92 13.23 9.11 -4.07
C TYR A 92 11.77 9.57 -4.26
N GLN A 93 11.58 10.79 -4.74
CA GLN A 93 10.26 11.32 -5.08
C GLN A 93 9.60 10.50 -6.20
N THR A 94 10.36 10.09 -7.23
CA THR A 94 9.86 9.21 -8.28
C THR A 94 9.32 7.89 -7.70
N LYS A 95 10.04 7.26 -6.76
CA LYS A 95 9.57 6.04 -6.12
C LYS A 95 8.28 6.25 -5.32
N LEU A 96 8.18 7.34 -4.54
CA LEU A 96 6.95 7.64 -3.80
C LEU A 96 5.75 7.94 -4.70
N ASN A 97 5.97 8.51 -5.88
CA ASN A 97 4.91 8.69 -6.88
C ASN A 97 4.42 7.33 -7.40
N LEU A 98 5.34 6.42 -7.76
CA LEU A 98 4.97 5.07 -8.18
C LEU A 98 4.23 4.27 -7.10
N VAL A 99 4.60 4.44 -5.83
CA VAL A 99 3.87 3.85 -4.70
C VAL A 99 2.46 4.42 -4.60
N GLY A 100 2.30 5.74 -4.70
CA GLY A 100 0.98 6.39 -4.71
C GLY A 100 0.10 5.92 -5.88
N ASP A 101 0.68 5.82 -7.08
CA ASP A 101 -0.02 5.31 -8.26
C ASP A 101 -0.40 3.82 -8.11
N ALA A 102 0.44 3.02 -7.44
CA ALA A 102 0.14 1.63 -7.16
C ALA A 102 -1.01 1.51 -6.14
N LEU A 103 -1.03 2.34 -5.11
CA LEU A 103 -2.13 2.40 -4.14
C LEU A 103 -3.45 2.77 -4.83
N SER A 104 -3.46 3.80 -5.67
CA SER A 104 -4.69 4.24 -6.36
C SER A 104 -5.29 3.14 -7.24
N ARG A 105 -4.46 2.23 -7.77
CA ARG A 105 -4.88 1.04 -8.53
C ARG A 105 -5.19 -0.20 -7.68
N GLY A 106 -4.92 -0.18 -6.37
CA GLY A 106 -5.00 -1.36 -5.50
C GLY A 106 -3.91 -2.41 -5.78
N ASP A 107 -2.83 -2.05 -6.47
CA ASP A 107 -1.74 -2.96 -6.85
C ASP A 107 -0.76 -3.17 -5.69
N ARG A 108 -1.12 -4.09 -4.80
CA ARG A 108 -0.32 -4.41 -3.60
C ARG A 108 1.08 -4.90 -3.94
N ARG A 109 1.28 -5.56 -5.09
CA ARG A 109 2.60 -6.05 -5.51
C ARG A 109 3.49 -4.88 -5.90
N ALA A 110 2.98 -3.94 -6.68
CA ALA A 110 3.72 -2.73 -7.03
C ALA A 110 4.03 -1.87 -5.78
N VAL A 111 3.07 -1.72 -4.84
CA VAL A 111 3.34 -1.03 -3.57
C VAL A 111 4.52 -1.67 -2.84
N LYS A 112 4.51 -3.00 -2.70
CA LYS A 112 5.62 -3.74 -2.08
C LYS A 112 6.94 -3.47 -2.78
N VAL A 113 6.98 -3.63 -4.10
CA VAL A 113 8.21 -3.54 -4.90
C VAL A 113 8.80 -2.13 -4.82
N GLU A 114 7.98 -1.12 -5.11
CA GLU A 114 8.44 0.26 -5.18
C GLU A 114 8.82 0.82 -3.80
N MET A 115 8.04 0.48 -2.76
CA MET A 115 8.37 0.94 -1.41
C MET A 115 9.59 0.23 -0.83
N SER A 116 9.79 -1.07 -1.13
CA SER A 116 11.03 -1.76 -0.75
C SER A 116 12.24 -1.17 -1.47
N ALA A 117 12.09 -0.76 -2.73
CA ALA A 117 13.15 -0.08 -3.48
C ALA A 117 13.47 1.29 -2.88
N PHE A 118 12.45 2.08 -2.53
CA PHE A 118 12.62 3.37 -1.83
C PHE A 118 13.42 3.22 -0.53
N LEU A 119 13.02 2.29 0.35
CA LEU A 119 13.72 2.05 1.62
C LEU A 119 15.15 1.56 1.40
N LYS A 120 15.38 0.71 0.40
CA LYS A 120 16.73 0.26 0.03
C LYS A 120 17.59 1.43 -0.43
N MET A 121 17.06 2.33 -1.26
CA MET A 121 17.80 3.51 -1.73
C MET A 121 18.20 4.43 -0.56
N LEU A 122 17.34 4.56 0.46
CA LEU A 122 17.69 5.34 1.65
C LEU A 122 18.76 4.63 2.48
N ALA A 123 18.56 3.35 2.76
CA ALA A 123 19.51 2.54 3.55
C ALA A 123 20.91 2.42 2.92
N THR A 124 21.01 2.55 1.60
CA THR A 124 22.27 2.53 0.85
C THR A 124 22.77 3.92 0.46
N ARG A 125 22.07 4.98 0.86
CA ARG A 125 22.39 6.38 0.55
C ARG A 125 22.63 6.59 -0.96
N ALA A 126 21.83 5.90 -1.77
CA ALA A 126 21.97 5.89 -3.21
C ALA A 126 21.78 7.29 -3.80
N HIS A 127 22.25 7.50 -5.02
CA HIS A 127 21.99 8.72 -5.81
C HIS A 127 22.46 10.05 -5.22
N GLY A 128 23.27 10.06 -4.15
CA GLY A 128 23.87 11.29 -3.62
C GLY A 128 22.96 12.08 -2.68
N ILE A 129 22.17 11.38 -1.86
CA ILE A 129 21.45 11.99 -0.73
C ILE A 129 22.41 12.23 0.45
N ASN A 130 22.19 13.29 1.21
CA ASN A 130 22.89 13.51 2.48
C ASN A 130 22.65 12.35 3.46
N GLU A 131 23.70 11.95 4.18
CA GLU A 131 23.67 10.82 5.13
C GLU A 131 22.62 11.01 6.24
N GLY A 132 22.60 12.17 6.90
CA GLY A 132 21.63 12.45 7.96
C GLY A 132 20.20 12.48 7.43
N ALA A 133 19.98 13.10 6.28
CA ALA A 133 18.67 13.11 5.64
C ALA A 133 18.20 11.69 5.26
N ALA A 134 19.10 10.84 4.76
CA ALA A 134 18.77 9.46 4.40
C ALA A 134 18.37 8.62 5.62
N ASP A 135 19.13 8.75 6.72
CA ASP A 135 18.90 7.99 7.94
C ASP A 135 17.59 8.42 8.62
N GLU A 136 17.35 9.73 8.76
CA GLU A 136 16.12 10.25 9.34
C GLU A 136 14.88 9.95 8.49
N LEU A 137 14.96 10.13 7.16
CA LEU A 137 13.85 9.83 6.25
C LEU A 137 13.57 8.32 6.21
N SER A 138 14.60 7.47 6.31
CA SER A 138 14.43 6.01 6.40
C SER A 138 13.69 5.61 7.68
N ASN A 139 14.09 6.18 8.82
CA ASN A 139 13.45 5.91 10.12
C ASN A 139 11.98 6.37 10.11
N PHE A 140 11.72 7.57 9.62
CA PHE A 140 10.36 8.10 9.50
C PHE A 140 9.49 7.25 8.57
N ALA A 141 10.00 6.92 7.38
CA ALA A 141 9.27 6.10 6.42
C ALA A 141 8.93 4.71 6.98
N GLN A 142 9.86 4.05 7.67
CA GLN A 142 9.60 2.77 8.31
C GLN A 142 8.55 2.85 9.43
N MET A 143 8.46 3.99 10.12
CA MET A 143 7.48 4.19 11.19
C MET A 143 6.04 4.32 10.65
N VAL A 144 5.85 5.07 9.57
CA VAL A 144 4.51 5.37 9.04
C VAL A 144 4.02 4.36 7.99
N THR A 145 4.94 3.63 7.36
CA THR A 145 4.60 2.64 6.34
C THR A 145 3.97 1.40 6.96
N PRO A 146 2.82 0.92 6.47
CA PRO A 146 2.20 -0.33 6.90
C PRO A 146 2.96 -1.56 6.34
N ILE A 147 4.20 -1.76 6.81
CA ILE A 147 5.15 -2.76 6.30
C ILE A 147 4.58 -4.17 6.28
N GLN A 148 3.91 -4.57 7.37
CA GLN A 148 3.34 -5.92 7.51
C GLN A 148 2.18 -6.15 6.55
N GLU A 149 1.38 -5.12 6.29
CA GLU A 149 0.23 -5.21 5.40
C GLU A 149 0.68 -5.51 3.97
N TYR A 150 1.66 -4.76 3.46
CA TYR A 150 2.13 -4.91 2.07
C TYR A 150 3.29 -5.90 1.92
N GLY A 151 3.80 -6.47 3.02
CA GLY A 151 4.96 -7.37 3.00
C GLY A 151 6.22 -6.69 2.45
N ILE A 152 6.42 -5.42 2.83
CA ILE A 152 7.55 -4.58 2.40
C ILE A 152 8.84 -5.10 3.04
N LEU A 153 9.92 -5.11 2.25
CA LEU A 153 11.22 -5.59 2.72
C LEU A 153 12.03 -4.41 3.26
N ILE A 154 12.40 -4.49 4.54
CA ILE A 154 13.37 -3.58 5.14
C ILE A 154 14.74 -4.24 5.05
N GLN A 155 15.69 -3.59 4.37
CA GLN A 155 17.09 -3.97 4.50
C GLN A 155 17.67 -3.28 5.72
N LYS A 156 18.30 -4.06 6.61
CA LYS A 156 19.10 -3.49 7.69
C LYS A 156 20.32 -2.83 7.03
N SER A 157 20.43 -1.51 7.13
CA SER A 157 21.63 -0.79 6.69
C SER A 157 22.84 -1.40 7.42
N GLY A 158 23.91 -1.67 6.67
CA GLY A 158 25.17 -2.16 7.21
C GLY A 158 25.89 -1.07 7.98
N ALA A 159 25.33 -0.64 9.10
CA ALA A 159 25.97 0.24 10.07
C ALA A 159 25.99 -0.45 11.44
N ALA A 160 26.49 -1.69 11.47
CA ALA A 160 27.06 -2.27 12.68
C ALA A 160 28.56 -1.93 12.75
N GLN A 161 28.88 -0.63 12.72
CA GLN A 161 30.21 -0.08 12.99
C GLN A 161 30.07 1.11 13.97
N TYR A 162 29.18 0.96 14.95
CA TYR A 162 29.30 1.63 16.25
C TYR A 162 29.47 0.54 17.31
N GLY A 163 30.37 -0.40 17.04
CA GLY A 163 31.06 -1.14 18.08
C GLY A 163 32.30 -0.32 18.40
N SER A 164 32.20 0.60 19.36
CA SER A 164 33.37 1.01 20.11
C SER A 164 33.98 -0.26 20.69
N GLU A 165 35.06 -0.75 20.08
CA GLU A 165 35.95 -1.71 20.73
C GLU A 165 36.45 -1.00 21.99
N VAL A 166 35.80 -1.29 23.11
CA VAL A 166 36.39 -1.04 24.42
C VAL A 166 37.57 -1.98 24.49
N PRO A 167 38.83 -1.51 24.60
CA PRO A 167 39.93 -2.41 24.85
C PRO A 167 39.65 -3.06 26.20
N SER A 168 39.41 -4.38 26.18
CA SER A 168 39.36 -5.20 27.38
C SER A 168 40.75 -5.14 27.99
N SER A 169 40.92 -4.24 28.96
CA SER A 169 42.11 -4.16 29.78
C SER A 169 42.15 -5.42 30.63
N GLY A 170 42.85 -6.43 30.11
CA GLY A 170 43.14 -7.67 30.82
C GLY A 170 44.03 -7.37 32.02
N SER A 171 43.42 -7.21 33.18
CA SER A 171 44.10 -7.36 34.45
C SER A 171 44.36 -8.85 34.68
N SER A 172 45.61 -9.28 34.47
CA SER A 172 46.13 -10.56 34.98
C SER A 172 47.66 -10.53 34.96
N GLN A 173 48.27 -10.09 36.05
CA GLN A 173 49.08 -10.90 36.98
C GLN A 173 49.82 -10.01 37.97
#